data_AF-A0A4P8S5I8-F1
#
_entry.id   AF-A0A4P8S5I8-F1
#
_cell.length_a   1.000
_cell.length_b   1.000
_cell.length_c   1.000
_cell.angle_alpha   90.00
_cell.angle_beta   90.00
_cell.angle_gamma   90.00
#
_symmetry.space_group_name_H-M   'P 1'
#
loop_
_entity.id
_entity.type
_entity.pdbx_description
1 polymer ?
#
loop_
_entity_poly.entity_id
_entity_poly.type
_entity_poly.pdbx_seq_one_letter_code
_entity_poly.pdbx_strand_id
1 'polypeptide(L)'
;MILMEDIIRDGHPTLRTKAQEVTFPLTEDDRKLAHDMLEYLINSQDTELAEKYGLRPGVGLAANQVNSLKRMFALHLENDNGEQLSFVAINPKIVSHSVEKTYIPSGEGCLSVDRPIPGFVPRYARITVKFFTVDGEEKKLRLKGLPAIAFQHELDHLNGIMFFDHINDESPFEQVPNSFPLGEE
;
A
#
# COMPACT_ATOMS: atom_id res chain seq x y z
N MET A 1 17.04 -8.37 1.44
CA MET A 1 15.79 -9.05 1.07
C MET A 1 14.96 -9.37 2.30
N ILE A 2 13.76 -8.80 2.33
CA ILE A 2 12.68 -9.12 3.27
C ILE A 2 12.06 -10.48 2.89
N LEU A 3 11.64 -11.26 3.88
CA LEU A 3 10.89 -12.51 3.74
C LEU A 3 9.54 -12.44 4.45
N MET A 4 8.69 -13.46 4.28
CA MET A 4 7.40 -13.52 4.96
C MET A 4 7.50 -13.49 6.50
N GLU A 5 8.59 -13.99 7.07
CA GLU A 5 8.86 -13.98 8.52
C GLU A 5 9.16 -12.58 9.07
N ASP A 6 9.67 -11.67 8.23
CA ASP A 6 9.91 -10.28 8.60
C ASP A 6 8.63 -9.44 8.58
N ILE A 7 7.59 -9.92 7.88
CA ILE A 7 6.31 -9.21 7.78
C ILE A 7 5.45 -9.54 9.00
N ILE A 8 5.23 -8.54 9.86
CA ILE A 8 4.39 -8.67 11.05
C ILE A 8 2.91 -8.82 10.69
N ARG A 9 2.17 -9.51 11.56
CA ARG A 9 0.75 -9.82 11.37
C ARG A 9 -0.18 -8.94 12.21
N ASP A 10 -1.43 -8.89 11.81
CA ASP A 10 -2.54 -8.24 12.53
C ASP A 10 -2.52 -8.63 14.02
N GLY A 11 -2.77 -7.65 14.88
CA GLY A 11 -2.54 -7.74 16.32
C GLY A 11 -1.18 -7.20 16.79
N HIS A 12 -0.18 -7.07 15.93
CA HIS A 12 1.09 -6.44 16.30
C HIS A 12 0.93 -4.89 16.45
N PRO A 13 1.38 -4.27 17.55
CA PRO A 13 1.11 -2.86 17.86
C PRO A 13 1.64 -1.87 16.80
N THR A 14 2.74 -2.19 16.13
CA THR A 14 3.33 -1.37 15.08
C THR A 14 2.38 -1.11 13.90
N LEU A 15 1.49 -2.05 13.58
CA LEU A 15 0.50 -1.87 12.51
C LEU A 15 -0.59 -0.84 12.87
N ARG A 16 -0.74 -0.52 14.15
CA ARG A 16 -1.67 0.48 14.68
C ARG A 16 -0.99 1.77 15.12
N THR A 17 0.32 1.88 14.86
CA THR A 17 1.13 3.02 15.28
C THR A 17 1.46 3.91 14.08
N LYS A 18 1.23 5.21 14.21
CA LYS A 18 1.58 6.19 13.18
C LYS A 18 3.09 6.24 12.96
N ALA A 19 3.52 6.10 11.70
CA ALA A 19 4.91 6.16 11.30
C ALA A 19 5.48 7.59 11.42
N GLN A 20 6.78 7.68 11.69
CA GLN A 20 7.52 8.92 11.83
C GLN A 20 8.07 9.39 10.49
N GLU A 21 7.97 10.69 10.21
CA GLU A 21 8.60 11.28 9.03
C GLU A 21 10.11 11.03 9.05
N VAL A 22 10.68 10.77 7.87
CA VAL A 22 12.12 10.59 7.70
C VAL A 22 12.76 11.85 7.14
N THR A 23 14.00 12.10 7.53
CA THR A 23 14.76 13.29 7.10
C THR A 23 15.72 12.95 5.96
N PHE A 24 16.01 13.93 5.11
CA PHE A 24 17.03 13.82 4.07
C PHE A 24 18.36 14.45 4.51
N PRO A 25 19.52 13.92 4.06
CA PRO A 25 19.65 12.68 3.29
C PRO A 25 19.24 11.46 4.11
N LEU A 26 18.66 10.44 3.45
CA LEU A 26 18.34 9.17 4.10
C LEU A 26 19.62 8.51 4.62
N THR A 27 19.51 7.84 5.78
CA THR A 27 20.59 6.99 6.29
C THR A 27 20.76 5.76 5.39
N GLU A 28 21.90 5.08 5.49
CA GLU A 28 22.13 3.83 4.76
C GLU A 28 21.09 2.76 5.14
N ASP A 29 20.68 2.70 6.41
CA ASP A 29 19.62 1.79 6.87
C ASP A 29 18.26 2.11 6.24
N ASP A 30 17.89 3.39 6.16
CA ASP A 30 16.63 3.82 5.54
C ASP A 30 16.64 3.57 4.02
N ARG A 31 17.79 3.76 3.35
CA ARG A 31 17.97 3.40 1.93
C ARG A 31 17.87 1.90 1.70
N LYS A 32 18.48 1.10 2.57
CA LYS A 32 18.42 -0.36 2.51
C LYS A 32 16.99 -0.85 2.73
N LEU A 33 16.26 -0.28 3.69
CA LEU A 33 14.86 -0.62 3.92
C LEU A 33 14.00 -0.32 2.69
N ALA A 34 14.16 0.87 2.09
CA ALA A 34 13.48 1.24 0.85
C ALA A 34 13.75 0.23 -0.29
N HIS A 35 15.02 -0.12 -0.49
CA HIS A 35 15.42 -1.12 -1.49
C HIS A 35 14.80 -2.49 -1.22
N ASP A 36 14.95 -3.01 0.01
CA ASP A 36 14.50 -4.35 0.37
C ASP A 36 12.97 -4.50 0.27
N MET A 37 12.20 -3.44 0.57
CA MET A 37 10.74 -3.48 0.40
C MET A 37 10.34 -3.60 -1.07
N LEU A 38 11.00 -2.84 -1.95
CA LEU A 38 10.74 -2.90 -3.38
C LEU A 38 11.20 -4.25 -3.98
N GLU A 39 12.38 -4.74 -3.56
CA GLU A 39 12.91 -6.05 -3.93
C GLU A 39 11.94 -7.18 -3.54
N TYR A 40 11.35 -7.14 -2.34
CA TYR A 40 10.34 -8.11 -1.93
C TYR A 40 9.15 -8.12 -2.91
N LEU A 41 8.60 -6.95 -3.27
CA LEU A 41 7.44 -6.88 -4.15
C LEU A 41 7.73 -7.48 -5.53
N ILE A 42 8.88 -7.11 -6.11
CA ILE A 42 9.34 -7.64 -7.40
C ILE A 42 9.47 -9.17 -7.31
N ASN A 43 10.20 -9.67 -6.32
CA ASN A 43 10.46 -11.10 -6.16
C ASN A 43 9.18 -11.88 -5.83
N SER A 44 8.22 -11.27 -5.13
CA SER A 44 6.94 -11.90 -4.77
C SER A 44 6.01 -12.10 -5.97
N GLN A 45 6.22 -11.36 -7.07
CA GLN A 45 5.45 -11.46 -8.30
C GLN A 45 6.12 -12.36 -9.35
N ASP A 46 7.38 -12.76 -9.13
CA ASP A 46 8.05 -13.80 -9.91
C ASP A 46 7.72 -15.19 -9.35
N THR A 47 7.14 -16.07 -10.17
CA THR A 47 6.69 -17.40 -9.74
C THR A 47 7.81 -18.26 -9.15
N GLU A 48 9.01 -18.25 -9.75
CA GLU A 48 10.11 -19.10 -9.32
C GLU A 48 10.69 -18.60 -7.98
N LEU A 49 10.86 -17.28 -7.84
CA LEU A 49 11.37 -16.66 -6.62
C LEU A 49 10.35 -16.74 -5.49
N ALA A 50 9.06 -16.53 -5.79
CA ALA A 50 8.00 -16.65 -4.81
C ALA A 50 7.90 -18.07 -4.25
N GLU A 51 7.98 -19.11 -5.10
CA GLU A 51 8.01 -20.49 -4.65
C GLU A 51 9.28 -20.80 -3.84
N LYS A 52 10.45 -20.40 -4.35
CA LYS A 52 11.74 -20.68 -3.72
C LYS A 52 11.87 -20.09 -2.32
N TYR A 53 11.34 -18.89 -2.10
CA TYR A 53 11.47 -18.16 -0.83
C TYR A 53 10.16 -18.13 -0.02
N GLY A 54 9.10 -18.80 -0.48
CA GLY A 54 7.80 -18.83 0.18
C GLY A 54 7.14 -17.46 0.29
N LEU A 55 7.29 -16.61 -0.74
CA LEU A 55 6.73 -15.26 -0.77
C LEU A 55 5.25 -15.30 -1.13
N ARG A 56 4.49 -14.35 -0.59
CA ARG A 56 3.11 -14.09 -1.02
C ARG A 56 3.12 -12.90 -1.98
N PRO A 57 2.55 -13.01 -3.19
CA PRO A 57 2.48 -11.90 -4.12
C PRO A 57 1.77 -10.69 -3.48
N GLY A 58 2.38 -9.51 -3.63
CA GLY A 58 1.83 -8.23 -3.18
C GLY A 58 2.19 -7.12 -4.14
N VAL A 59 1.36 -6.08 -4.17
CA VAL A 59 1.55 -4.88 -5.02
C VAL A 59 2.09 -3.67 -4.26
N GLY A 60 2.08 -3.75 -2.93
CA GLY A 60 2.53 -2.70 -2.02
C GLY A 60 3.04 -3.29 -0.70
N LEU A 61 3.98 -2.58 -0.08
CA LEU A 61 4.54 -2.92 1.23
C LEU A 61 4.96 -1.66 1.98
N ALA A 62 4.36 -1.43 3.13
CA ALA A 62 4.70 -0.32 4.03
C ALA A 62 5.74 -0.73 5.07
N ALA A 63 6.61 0.22 5.47
CA ALA A 63 7.63 -0.03 6.50
C ALA A 63 7.05 -0.52 7.83
N ASN A 64 5.84 -0.08 8.19
CA ASN A 64 5.11 -0.58 9.35
C ASN A 64 4.98 -2.11 9.35
N GLN A 65 4.77 -2.71 8.18
CA GLN A 65 4.58 -4.15 8.02
C GLN A 65 5.85 -4.95 8.23
N VAL A 66 7.03 -4.32 8.18
CA VAL A 66 8.32 -4.93 8.56
C VAL A 66 8.85 -4.38 9.88
N ASN A 67 7.91 -4.01 10.75
CA ASN A 67 8.17 -3.50 12.10
C ASN A 67 9.02 -2.23 12.16
N SER A 68 8.98 -1.39 11.13
CA SER A 68 9.73 -0.13 11.05
C SER A 68 8.77 1.06 11.00
N LEU A 69 8.81 1.93 12.00
CA LEU A 69 7.96 3.13 12.08
C LEU A 69 8.51 4.30 11.27
N LYS A 70 8.92 4.03 10.04
CA LYS A 70 9.41 5.02 9.08
C LYS A 70 8.31 5.33 8.08
N ARG A 71 8.07 6.60 7.79
CA ARG A 71 6.98 7.03 6.91
C ARG A 71 7.37 6.81 5.43
N MET A 72 7.42 5.55 5.02
CA MET A 72 7.73 5.14 3.65
C MET A 72 7.07 3.80 3.30
N PHE A 73 6.73 3.63 2.02
CA PHE A 73 6.26 2.37 1.47
C PHE A 73 6.76 2.18 0.03
N ALA A 74 6.74 0.95 -0.45
CA ALA A 74 7.00 0.60 -1.85
C ALA A 74 5.68 0.25 -2.57
N LEU A 75 5.63 0.53 -3.86
CA LEU A 75 4.58 0.08 -4.79
C LEU A 75 5.22 -0.54 -6.02
N HIS A 76 4.66 -1.66 -6.47
CA HIS A 76 5.05 -2.36 -7.70
C HIS A 76 3.81 -2.99 -8.34
N LEU A 77 3.25 -2.31 -9.34
CA LEU A 77 2.08 -2.78 -10.09
C LEU A 77 1.97 -2.07 -11.45
N GLU A 78 1.16 -2.61 -12.35
CA GLU A 78 0.79 -1.94 -13.59
C GLU A 78 -0.39 -0.99 -13.39
N ASN A 79 -0.42 0.12 -14.13
CA ASN A 79 -1.60 0.98 -14.24
C ASN A 79 -2.57 0.48 -15.33
N ASP A 80 -3.71 1.14 -15.49
CA ASP A 80 -4.74 0.77 -16.47
C ASP A 80 -4.24 0.80 -17.94
N ASN A 81 -3.12 1.47 -18.22
CA ASN A 81 -2.52 1.53 -19.56
C ASN A 81 -1.44 0.45 -19.77
N GLY A 82 -1.22 -0.44 -18.79
CA GLY A 82 -0.14 -1.43 -18.81
C GLY A 82 1.25 -0.83 -18.55
N GLU A 83 1.34 0.39 -18.03
CA GLU A 83 2.62 0.97 -17.63
C GLU A 83 2.98 0.54 -16.22
N GLN A 84 4.17 -0.03 -16.05
CA GLN A 84 4.69 -0.42 -14.74
C GLN A 84 4.94 0.81 -13.87
N LEU A 85 4.25 0.86 -12.73
CA LEU A 85 4.51 1.77 -11.63
C LEU A 85 5.31 1.03 -10.55
N SER A 86 6.61 1.35 -10.47
CA SER A 86 7.55 0.73 -9.53
C SER A 86 8.35 1.83 -8.82
N PHE A 87 8.04 2.10 -7.55
CA PHE A 87 8.71 3.16 -6.79
C PHE A 87 8.60 2.98 -5.29
N VAL A 88 9.49 3.66 -4.57
CA VAL A 88 9.38 3.89 -3.11
C VAL A 88 8.94 5.33 -2.87
N ALA A 89 7.90 5.49 -2.06
CA ALA A 89 7.39 6.79 -1.66
C ALA A 89 7.85 7.12 -0.24
N ILE A 90 8.64 8.18 -0.09
CA ILE A 90 9.12 8.69 1.19
C ILE A 90 8.29 9.89 1.63
N ASN A 91 7.89 9.92 2.90
CA ASN A 91 6.95 10.88 3.48
C ASN A 91 5.71 11.15 2.59
N PRO A 92 5.02 10.10 2.10
CA PRO A 92 3.89 10.27 1.19
C PRO A 92 2.70 10.95 1.86
N LYS A 93 1.97 11.71 1.05
CA LYS A 93 0.68 12.33 1.41
C LYS A 93 -0.24 12.47 0.20
N ILE A 94 -1.54 12.37 0.45
CA ILE A 94 -2.57 12.78 -0.49
C ILE A 94 -2.81 14.29 -0.31
N VAL A 95 -2.63 15.07 -1.37
CA VAL A 95 -2.82 16.54 -1.34
C VAL A 95 -4.19 16.99 -1.88
N SER A 96 -4.86 16.11 -2.63
CA SER A 96 -6.26 16.28 -3.03
C SER A 96 -6.83 14.94 -3.47
N HIS A 97 -8.13 14.74 -3.36
CA HIS A 97 -8.81 13.53 -3.80
C HIS A 97 -10.19 13.87 -4.40
N SER A 98 -10.80 12.91 -5.11
CA SER A 98 -12.18 13.00 -5.58
C SER A 98 -13.17 12.92 -4.43
N VAL A 99 -14.40 13.42 -4.67
CA VAL A 99 -15.56 13.14 -3.81
C VAL A 99 -16.11 11.73 -4.08
N GLU A 100 -16.11 11.34 -5.35
CA GLU A 100 -16.45 10.00 -5.81
C GLU A 100 -15.45 8.96 -5.30
N LYS A 101 -15.98 7.82 -4.86
CA LYS A 101 -15.23 6.69 -4.36
C LYS A 101 -15.24 5.53 -5.35
N THR A 102 -14.34 4.58 -5.14
CA THR A 102 -14.33 3.27 -5.81
C THR A 102 -13.97 2.19 -4.80
N TYR A 103 -14.14 0.93 -5.17
CA TYR A 103 -13.76 -0.22 -4.35
C TYR A 103 -13.50 -1.43 -5.24
N ILE A 104 -12.64 -2.35 -4.77
CA ILE A 104 -12.44 -3.63 -5.46
C ILE A 104 -13.65 -4.54 -5.18
N PRO A 105 -14.35 -5.08 -6.19
CA PRO A 105 -15.53 -5.93 -5.97
C PRO A 105 -15.26 -7.17 -5.11
N SER A 106 -14.06 -7.76 -5.24
CA SER A 106 -13.63 -8.91 -4.45
C SER A 106 -13.15 -8.56 -3.04
N GLY A 107 -13.13 -7.28 -2.66
CA GLY A 107 -12.46 -6.78 -1.47
C GLY A 107 -10.95 -6.65 -1.64
N GLU A 108 -10.27 -6.21 -0.57
CA GLU A 108 -8.81 -6.11 -0.50
C GLU A 108 -8.21 -7.26 0.33
N GLY A 109 -6.92 -7.53 0.11
CA GLY A 109 -6.09 -8.36 0.98
C GLY A 109 -4.90 -7.56 1.52
N CYS A 110 -4.22 -8.09 2.54
CA CYS A 110 -3.03 -7.49 3.12
C CYS A 110 -2.03 -8.58 3.50
N LEU A 111 -0.74 -8.37 3.26
CA LEU A 111 0.33 -9.31 3.64
C LEU A 111 0.42 -9.52 5.16
N SER A 112 -0.08 -8.56 5.94
CA SER A 112 -0.16 -8.66 7.40
C SER A 112 -1.43 -9.36 7.90
N VAL A 113 -2.33 -9.82 7.02
CA VAL A 113 -3.58 -10.47 7.41
C VAL A 113 -3.67 -11.85 6.75
N ASP A 114 -3.68 -12.90 7.59
CA ASP A 114 -3.67 -14.31 7.16
C ASP A 114 -5.07 -14.95 7.11
N ARG A 115 -6.12 -14.12 7.17
CA ARG A 115 -7.52 -14.55 7.10
C ARG A 115 -8.29 -13.75 6.04
N PRO A 116 -9.29 -14.36 5.37
CA PRO A 116 -10.19 -13.60 4.52
C PRO A 116 -11.02 -12.63 5.36
N ILE A 117 -11.15 -11.38 4.89
CA ILE A 117 -12.05 -10.39 5.46
C ILE A 117 -12.92 -9.86 4.31
N PRO A 118 -14.13 -10.42 4.12
CA PRO A 118 -15.01 -10.00 3.05
C PRO A 118 -15.59 -8.61 3.31
N GLY A 119 -15.73 -7.81 2.26
CA GLY A 119 -16.40 -6.52 2.31
C GLY A 119 -15.81 -5.53 1.32
N PHE A 120 -16.59 -4.51 0.98
CA PHE A 120 -16.10 -3.40 0.18
C PHE A 120 -15.21 -2.51 1.02
N VAL A 121 -14.09 -2.11 0.43
CA VAL A 121 -13.12 -1.18 1.03
C VAL A 121 -13.20 0.12 0.22
N PRO A 122 -13.98 1.12 0.66
CA PRO A 122 -14.16 2.36 -0.07
C PRO A 122 -12.88 3.18 -0.11
N ARG A 123 -12.40 3.47 -1.31
CA ARG A 123 -11.24 4.33 -1.58
C ARG A 123 -11.67 5.55 -2.40
N TYR A 124 -10.93 6.65 -2.35
CA TYR A 124 -11.14 7.73 -3.31
C TYR A 124 -10.79 7.24 -4.72
N ALA A 125 -11.68 7.49 -5.68
CA ALA A 125 -11.49 7.07 -7.07
C ALA A 125 -10.26 7.71 -7.73
N ARG A 126 -9.95 8.96 -7.36
CA ARG A 126 -8.83 9.73 -7.87
C ARG A 126 -8.11 10.44 -6.73
N ILE A 127 -6.79 10.37 -6.72
CA ILE A 127 -5.94 11.06 -5.74
C ILE A 127 -4.82 11.83 -6.45
N THR A 128 -4.45 12.98 -5.91
CA THR A 128 -3.17 13.62 -6.20
C THR A 128 -2.28 13.45 -4.99
N VAL A 129 -1.10 12.89 -5.21
CA VAL A 129 -0.16 12.53 -4.16
C VAL A 129 1.10 13.36 -4.28
N LYS A 130 1.75 13.61 -3.15
CA LYS A 130 3.12 14.12 -3.06
C LYS A 130 3.94 13.18 -2.20
N PHE A 131 5.18 12.95 -2.60
CA PHE A 131 6.16 12.16 -1.86
C PHE A 131 7.56 12.53 -2.34
N PHE A 132 8.58 12.05 -1.63
CA PHE A 132 9.98 12.13 -2.07
C PHE A 132 10.47 10.78 -2.55
N THR A 133 11.36 10.76 -3.54
CA THR A 133 12.10 9.55 -3.92
C THR A 133 13.17 9.23 -2.87
N VAL A 134 13.83 8.08 -2.99
CA VAL A 134 14.98 7.68 -2.15
C VAL A 134 16.12 8.71 -2.19
N ASP A 135 16.24 9.45 -3.29
CA ASP A 135 17.25 10.51 -3.48
C ASP A 135 16.79 11.90 -3.04
N GLY A 136 15.57 12.02 -2.50
CA GLY A 136 15.03 13.28 -2.00
C GLY A 136 14.39 14.17 -3.06
N GLU A 137 14.15 13.67 -4.27
CA GLU A 137 13.42 14.39 -5.30
C GLU A 137 11.92 14.40 -4.97
N GLU A 138 11.27 15.57 -4.90
CA GLU A 138 9.81 15.65 -4.73
C GLU A 138 9.11 15.21 -6.01
N LYS A 139 8.21 14.23 -5.91
CA LYS A 139 7.28 13.81 -6.97
C LYS A 139 5.86 14.24 -6.62
N LYS A 140 5.11 14.59 -7.66
CA LYS A 140 3.66 14.85 -7.59
C LYS A 140 2.96 14.07 -8.69
N LEU A 141 2.12 13.11 -8.32
CA LEU A 141 1.42 12.23 -9.26
C LEU A 141 -0.09 12.37 -9.10
N ARG A 142 -0.82 12.15 -10.19
CA ARG A 142 -2.26 11.91 -10.18
C ARG A 142 -2.47 10.43 -10.43
N LEU A 143 -3.15 9.76 -9.50
CA LEU A 143 -3.43 8.33 -9.57
C LEU A 143 -4.95 8.13 -9.62
N LYS A 144 -5.37 7.09 -10.33
CA LYS A 144 -6.74 6.56 -10.37
C LYS A 144 -6.66 5.03 -10.37
N GLY A 145 -7.81 4.36 -10.37
CA GLY A 145 -7.89 2.90 -10.50
C GLY A 145 -7.11 2.16 -9.40
N LEU A 146 -6.53 1.01 -9.76
CA LEU A 146 -5.77 0.18 -8.83
C LEU A 146 -4.56 0.91 -8.20
N PRO A 147 -3.76 1.72 -8.93
CA PRO A 147 -2.70 2.53 -8.32
C PRO A 147 -3.17 3.50 -7.24
N ALA A 148 -4.35 4.10 -7.39
CA ALA A 148 -4.90 4.97 -6.35
C ALA A 148 -5.30 4.18 -5.10
N ILE A 149 -5.90 3.00 -5.28
CA ILE A 149 -6.29 2.09 -4.20
C ILE A 149 -5.06 1.61 -3.42
N ALA A 150 -4.06 1.08 -4.13
CA ALA A 150 -2.83 0.59 -3.53
C ALA A 150 -2.09 1.71 -2.76
N PHE A 151 -1.98 2.91 -3.32
CA PHE A 151 -1.35 4.03 -2.62
C PHE A 151 -2.10 4.41 -1.33
N GLN A 152 -3.43 4.40 -1.34
CA GLN A 152 -4.24 4.66 -0.15
C GLN A 152 -4.05 3.57 0.91
N HIS A 153 -4.02 2.30 0.50
CA HIS A 153 -3.76 1.17 1.38
C HIS A 153 -2.40 1.31 2.10
N GLU A 154 -1.33 1.57 1.34
CA GLU A 154 -0.01 1.70 1.93
C GLU A 154 0.12 2.97 2.80
N LEU A 155 -0.53 4.07 2.40
CA LEU A 155 -0.55 5.29 3.20
C LEU A 155 -1.30 5.07 4.54
N ASP A 156 -2.35 4.27 4.54
CA ASP A 156 -3.10 3.92 5.75
C ASP A 156 -2.25 3.17 6.76
N HIS A 157 -1.41 2.23 6.32
CA HIS A 157 -0.45 1.57 7.20
C HIS A 157 0.47 2.58 7.90
N LEU A 158 0.95 3.61 7.19
CA LEU A 158 1.78 4.67 7.80
C LEU A 158 1.01 5.53 8.81
N ASN A 159 -0.32 5.45 8.84
CA ASN A 159 -1.19 6.14 9.78
C ASN A 159 -1.77 5.20 10.84
N GLY A 160 -1.41 3.92 10.85
CA GLY A 160 -1.92 2.92 11.80
C GLY A 160 -3.32 2.40 11.46
N ILE A 161 -3.75 2.55 10.21
CA ILE A 161 -5.07 2.17 9.70
C ILE A 161 -4.92 0.88 8.88
N MET A 162 -5.83 -0.07 9.08
CA MET A 162 -5.90 -1.32 8.33
C MET A 162 -7.04 -1.24 7.31
N PHE A 163 -6.94 -1.95 6.18
CA PHE A 163 -7.97 -1.88 5.14
C PHE A 163 -9.38 -2.20 5.65
N PHE A 164 -9.49 -3.13 6.60
CA PHE A 164 -10.77 -3.57 7.14
C PHE A 164 -11.42 -2.54 8.06
N ASP A 165 -10.71 -1.49 8.48
CA ASP A 165 -11.30 -0.37 9.21
C ASP A 165 -12.23 0.49 8.32
N HIS A 166 -12.16 0.31 6.99
CA HIS A 166 -13.05 0.98 6.04
C HIS A 166 -14.27 0.15 5.64
N ILE A 167 -14.35 -1.12 6.06
CA ILE A 167 -15.48 -2.00 5.79
C ILE A 167 -16.64 -1.61 6.71
N ASN A 168 -17.87 -1.61 6.21
CA ASN A 168 -19.04 -1.43 7.06
C ASN A 168 -19.24 -2.67 7.95
N ASP A 169 -19.15 -2.48 9.27
CA ASP A 169 -19.24 -3.55 10.28
C ASP A 169 -20.59 -4.29 10.29
N GLU A 170 -21.69 -3.60 10.00
CA GLU A 170 -23.04 -4.18 10.02
C GLU A 170 -23.41 -4.84 8.69
N SER A 171 -22.97 -4.25 7.58
CA SER A 171 -23.27 -4.71 6.23
C SER A 171 -22.06 -4.54 5.31
N PRO A 172 -21.11 -5.51 5.29
CA PRO A 172 -19.83 -5.42 4.57
C PRO A 172 -19.96 -5.18 3.06
N PHE A 173 -21.10 -5.52 2.47
CA PHE A 173 -21.40 -5.37 1.05
C PHE A 173 -22.50 -4.33 0.79
N GLU A 174 -22.76 -3.44 1.75
CA GLU A 174 -23.65 -2.31 1.53
C GLU A 174 -23.15 -1.44 0.38
N GLN A 175 -24.08 -0.96 -0.44
CA GLN A 175 -23.76 -0.05 -1.51
C GLN A 175 -23.10 1.21 -0.94
N VAL A 176 -21.85 1.44 -1.33
CA VAL A 176 -21.08 2.59 -0.87
C VAL A 176 -21.63 3.85 -1.58
N PRO A 177 -22.08 4.89 -0.85
CA PRO A 177 -22.65 6.08 -1.47
C PRO A 177 -21.63 6.80 -2.39
N ASN A 178 -22.11 7.32 -3.52
CA ASN A 178 -21.31 8.06 -4.50
C ASN A 178 -20.02 7.30 -4.91
N SER A 179 -20.20 6.03 -5.30
CA SER A 179 -19.09 5.17 -5.68
C SER A 179 -19.46 4.20 -6.80
N PHE A 180 -18.42 3.62 -7.40
CA PHE A 180 -18.54 2.59 -8.44
C PHE A 180 -17.54 1.45 -8.18
N PRO A 181 -17.84 0.20 -8.57
CA PRO A 181 -16.88 -0.89 -8.50
C PRO A 181 -15.71 -0.67 -9.47
N LEU A 182 -14.48 -0.97 -9.04
CA LEU A 182 -13.29 -0.84 -9.89
C LEU A 182 -13.46 -1.65 -11.19
N GLY A 183 -13.23 -1.01 -12.33
CA GLY A 183 -13.44 -1.58 -13.67
C GLY A 183 -14.78 -1.20 -14.31
N GLU A 184 -15.68 -0.53 -13.58
CA GLU A 184 -16.95 0.01 -14.08
C GLU A 184 -16.94 1.56 -14.10
N GLU A 185 -15.77 2.15 -14.36
CA GLU A 185 -15.51 3.61 -14.45
C GLU A 185 -16.33 4.34 -15.52
#